data_AF-A0ABD0PEW5-F1
#
_entry.id   AF-A0ABD0PEW5-F1
#
_cell.length_a   1.000
_cell.length_b   1.000
_cell.length_c   1.000
_cell.angle_alpha   90.00
_cell.angle_beta   90.00
_cell.angle_gamma   90.00
#
_symmetry.space_group_name_H-M   'P 1'
#
loop_
_entity.id
_entity.type
_entity.pdbx_description
1 polymer ?
#
loop_
_entity_poly.entity_id
_entity_poly.type
_entity_poly.pdbx_seq_one_letter_code
_entity_poly.pdbx_strand_id
1 'polypeptide(L)' 'VELWLNSLEEVMREGMRRHIAEAVVVYEERSREHWVLELPAQVVLTASQIWWSADMNLAFERLSEGFETALRDYKKKQ' A
#
# COMPACT_ATOMS: atom_id res chain seq x y z
N VAL A 1 -26.35 22.47 9.10
CA VAL A 1 -25.08 22.06 9.73
C VAL A 1 -24.71 20.64 9.30
N GLU A 2 -25.59 19.66 9.44
CA GLU A 2 -25.33 18.25 9.05
C GLU A 2 -24.99 18.05 7.57
N LEU A 3 -25.67 18.75 6.65
CA LEU A 3 -25.37 18.65 5.21
C LEU A 3 -23.92 19.03 4.88
N TRP A 4 -23.42 20.12 5.47
CA TRP A 4 -22.04 20.55 5.23
C TRP A 4 -21.02 19.59 5.83
N LEU A 5 -21.30 19.06 7.03
CA LEU A 5 -20.43 18.09 7.68
C LEU A 5 -20.34 16.77 6.88
N ASN A 6 -21.48 16.30 6.35
CA ASN A 6 -21.51 15.12 5.50
C ASN A 6 -20.72 15.34 4.21
N SER A 7 -20.90 16.49 3.55
CA SER A 7 -20.12 16.82 2.35
C SER A 7 -18.62 16.94 2.65
N LEU A 8 -18.26 17.50 3.81
CA LEU A 8 -16.86 17.55 4.25
C LEU A 8 -16.30 16.12 4.43
N GLU A 9 -17.05 15.24 5.09
CA GLU A 9 -16.64 13.86 5.30
C GLU A 9 -16.48 13.09 3.98
N GLU A 10 -17.40 13.28 3.04
CA GLU A 10 -17.30 12.69 1.69
C GLU A 10 -16.03 13.14 0.98
N VAL A 11 -15.71 14.44 1.02
CA VAL A 11 -14.49 15.00 0.42
C VAL A 11 -13.24 14.48 1.13
N MET A 12 -13.26 14.32 2.45
CA MET A 12 -12.14 13.72 3.20
C MET A 12 -11.91 12.27 2.78
N ARG A 13 -12.97 11.46 2.69
CA ARG A 13 -12.88 10.06 2.25
C ARG A 13 -12.35 9.96 0.83
N GLU A 14 -12.83 10.81 -0.06
CA GLU A 14 -12.38 10.85 -1.45
C GLU A 14 -10.92 11.30 -1.58
N GLY A 15 -10.51 12.33 -0.83
CA GLY A 15 -9.12 12.77 -0.76
C GLY A 15 -8.18 11.66 -0.27
N MET A 16 -8.58 10.95 0.79
CA MET A 16 -7.82 9.81 1.31
C MET A 16 -7.67 8.69 0.28
N ARG A 17 -8.75 8.31 -0.42
CA ARG A 17 -8.69 7.30 -1.49
C ARG A 17 -7.75 7.72 -2.61
N ARG A 18 -7.81 8.99 -3.03
CA ARG A 18 -6.92 9.52 -4.07
C ARG A 18 -5.46 9.46 -3.67
N HIS A 19 -5.11 9.92 -2.47
CA HIS A 19 -3.73 9.88 -1.99
C HIS A 19 -3.23 8.44 -1.84
N ILE A 20 -4.07 7.50 -1.40
CA ILE A 20 -3.70 6.08 -1.35
C ILE A 20 -3.45 5.52 -2.76
N ALA A 21 -4.32 5.83 -3.72
CA ALA A 21 -4.14 5.39 -5.10
C ALA A 21 -2.82 5.93 -5.71
N GLU A 22 -2.53 7.21 -5.50
CA GLU A 22 -1.27 7.83 -5.92
C GLU A 22 -0.07 7.15 -5.26
N ALA A 23 -0.11 6.96 -3.94
CA ALA A 23 0.96 6.32 -3.17
C ALA A 23 1.25 4.88 -3.65
N VAL A 24 0.20 4.12 -4.01
CA VAL A 24 0.34 2.77 -4.55
C VAL A 24 1.04 2.80 -5.92
N VAL A 25 0.69 3.76 -6.79
CA VAL A 25 1.30 3.89 -8.12
C VAL A 25 2.78 4.24 -8.04
N VAL A 26 3.14 5.24 -7.22
CA VAL A 26 4.53 5.73 -7.15
C VAL A 26 5.46 4.84 -6.31
N TYR A 27 4.95 3.77 -5.70
CA TYR A 27 5.71 2.87 -4.82
C TYR A 27 6.92 2.23 -5.52
N GLU A 28 6.74 1.78 -6.77
CA GLU A 28 7.81 1.11 -7.53
C GLU A 28 8.79 2.11 -8.19
N GLU A 29 8.41 3.39 -8.29
CA GLU A 29 9.22 4.42 -8.95
C GLU A 29 10.29 5.03 -8.04
N ARG A 30 10.13 4.90 -6.72
CA ARG A 30 10.98 5.54 -5.70
C ARG A 30 11.65 4.49 -4.81
N SER A 31 12.77 4.84 -4.19
CA SER A 31 13.31 4.01 -3.10
C SER A 31 12.34 4.02 -1.92
N ARG A 32 12.25 2.90 -1.18
CA ARG A 32 11.32 2.78 -0.06
C ARG A 32 11.52 3.86 1.00
N GLU A 33 12.76 4.20 1.34
CA GLU A 33 13.08 5.26 2.31
C GLU A 33 12.55 6.62 1.86
N HIS A 34 12.73 6.95 0.58
CA HIS A 34 12.26 8.22 0.04
C HIS A 34 10.74 8.27 -0.07
N TRP A 35 10.14 7.19 -0.57
CA TRP A 35 8.69 7.05 -0.72
C TRP A 35 7.94 7.21 0.62
N VAL A 36 8.47 6.66 1.72
CA VAL A 36 7.88 6.79 3.07
C VAL A 36 7.88 8.23 3.57
N LEU A 37 8.87 9.05 3.17
CA LEU A 37 9.05 10.42 3.68
C LEU A 37 8.31 11.48 2.84
N GLU A 38 8.04 11.21 1.57
CA GLU A 38 7.39 12.17 0.65
C GLU A 38 5.86 12.23 0.82
N LEU A 39 5.24 11.21 1.41
CA LEU A 39 3.79 11.03 1.45
C LEU A 39 3.22 11.05 2.87
N PRO A 40 1.93 11.36 3.07
CA PRO A 40 1.32 11.35 4.39
C PRO A 40 1.43 9.99 5.08
N ALA A 41 1.78 9.96 6.36
CA ALA A 41 2.08 8.73 7.09
C ALA A 41 0.96 7.66 7.01
N GLN A 42 -0.31 8.06 7.20
CA GLN A 42 -1.44 7.11 7.13
C GLN A 42 -1.62 6.53 5.72
N VAL A 43 -1.34 7.33 4.69
CA VAL A 43 -1.41 6.93 3.28
C VAL A 43 -0.32 5.90 3.00
N VAL A 44 0.91 6.19 3.41
CA VAL A 44 2.08 5.30 3.30
C VAL A 44 1.83 3.96 4.01
N LEU A 45 1.29 3.99 5.23
CA LEU A 45 0.97 2.78 5.99
C LEU A 45 -0.06 1.93 5.24
N THR A 46 -1.13 2.55 4.75
CA THR A 46 -2.19 1.82 4.04
C THR A 46 -1.68 1.24 2.72
N ALA A 47 -0.95 2.03 1.93
CA ALA A 47 -0.34 1.57 0.68
C ALA A 47 0.70 0.46 0.92
N SER A 48 1.45 0.51 2.02
CA SER A 48 2.36 -0.57 2.42
C SER A 48 1.62 -1.87 2.68
N GLN A 49 0.44 -1.83 3.30
CA GLN A 49 -0.38 -3.03 3.52
C GLN A 49 -0.94 -3.62 2.20
N ILE A 50 -1.29 -2.76 1.24
CA ILE A 50 -1.74 -3.19 -0.10
C ILE A 50 -0.61 -3.97 -0.79
N TRP A 51 0.59 -3.38 -0.86
CA TRP A 51 1.75 -4.03 -1.47
C TRP A 51 2.17 -5.29 -0.73
N TRP A 52 2.20 -5.25 0.60
CA TRP A 52 2.49 -6.44 1.41
C TRP A 52 1.51 -7.58 1.11
N SER A 53 0.21 -7.30 0.99
CA SER A 53 -0.80 -8.32 0.69
C SER A 53 -0.63 -8.90 -0.72
N ALA A 54 -0.30 -8.06 -1.71
CA ALA A 54 -0.03 -8.52 -3.08
C ALA A 54 1.22 -9.41 -3.13
N ASP A 55 2.30 -8.99 -2.48
CA ASP A 55 3.54 -9.75 -2.40
C ASP A 55 3.37 -11.08 -1.65
N MET A 56 2.56 -11.09 -0.58
CA MET A 56 2.18 -12.32 0.14
C MET A 56 1.45 -13.31 -0.77
N ASN A 57 0.46 -12.83 -1.53
CA ASN A 57 -0.28 -13.69 -2.46
C ASN A 57 0.68 -14.30 -3.50
N LEU A 58 1.58 -13.50 -4.08
CA LEU A 58 2.59 -14.00 -5.02
C LEU A 58 3.54 -15.03 -4.36
N ALA A 59 3.94 -14.80 -3.11
CA ALA A 59 4.79 -15.74 -2.40
C ALA A 59 4.08 -17.09 -2.14
N PHE A 60 2.77 -17.06 -1.85
CA PHE A 60 1.95 -18.28 -1.71
C PHE A 60 1.73 -19.00 -3.04
N GLU A 61 1.50 -18.27 -4.13
CA GLU A 61 1.40 -18.86 -5.47
C GLU A 61 2.69 -19.60 -5.83
N ARG A 62 3.85 -18.97 -5.65
CA ARG A 62 5.17 -19.60 -5.88
C ARG A 62 5.38 -20.82 -4.98
N LEU A 63 4.96 -20.75 -3.72
CA LEU A 63 5.03 -21.90 -2.82
C LEU A 63 4.19 -23.07 -3.36
N SER A 64 3.00 -22.80 -3.90
CA SER A 64 2.13 -23.83 -4.50
C SER A 64 2.70 -24.45 -5.77
N GLU A 65 3.53 -23.72 -6.50
CA GLU A 65 4.28 -24.19 -7.67
C GLU A 65 5.53 -25.02 -7.30
N GLY A 66 5.84 -25.17 -6.01
CA GLY A 66 6.97 -25.95 -5.51
C GLY A 66 8.22 -25.13 -5.16
N PHE A 67 8.16 -23.80 -5.19
CA PHE A 67 9.26 -22.94 -4.71
C PHE A 67 9.24 -22.84 -3.18
N GLU A 68 9.75 -23.87 -2.50
CA GLU A 68 9.74 -24.00 -1.03
C GLU A 68 10.40 -22.83 -0.28
N THR A 69 11.27 -22.07 -0.95
CA THR A 69 11.97 -20.92 -0.35
C THR A 69 11.26 -19.58 -0.52
N ALA A 70 10.13 -19.52 -1.24
CA ALA A 70 9.47 -18.29 -1.64
C ALA A 70 9.18 -17.33 -0.46
N LEU A 71 8.68 -17.85 0.66
CA LEU A 71 8.40 -17.05 1.87
C LEU A 71 9.69 -16.52 2.54
N ARG A 72 10.76 -17.31 2.53
CA ARG A 72 12.06 -16.91 3.10
C ARG A 72 12.73 -15.84 2.24
N ASP A 73 12.60 -15.96 0.92
CA ASP A 73 13.19 -15.02 -0.03
C ASP A 73 12.44 -13.68 0.01
N TYR A 74 11.10 -13.71 0.14
CA TYR A 74 10.33 -12.49 0.41
C TYR A 74 10.78 -11.79 1.70
N LYS A 75 10.94 -12.53 2.80
CA LYS A 75 11.38 -11.97 4.08
C LYS A 75 12.74 -11.25 3.99
N LYS A 76 13.64 -11.67 3.10
CA LYS A 76 14.94 -11.01 2.87
C LYS A 76 14.84 -9.73 2.04
N LYS A 77 13.78 -9.59 1.23
CA LYS A 77 13.53 -8.42 0.36
C LYS A 77 12.92 -7.25 1.14
N GLN A 78 12.13 -7.54 2.17
CA GLN A 78 11.57 -6.56 3.11
C GLN A 78 12.63 -6.04 4.08
#